data_AF-Q4RA44-F1
#
_entry.id   AF-Q4RA44-F1
#
_cell.length_a   1.000
_cell.length_b   1.000
_cell.length_c   1.000
_cell.angle_alpha   90.00
_cell.angle_beta   90.00
_cell.angle_gamma   90.00
#
_symmetry.space_group_name_H-M   'P 1'
#
loop_
_entity.id
_entity.type
_entity.pdbx_description
1 polymer ?
#
loop_
_entity_poly.entity_id
_entity_poly.type
_entity_poly.pdbx_seq_one_letter_code
_entity_poly.pdbx_strand_id
1 'polypeptide(L)' 'QAFGCIDQDRDGVIKKQDLKETYAQLGKLNVKDEELDEMLNEGKGPINFTVFLSLFGEKLNG' A
#
# COMPACT_ATOMS: atom_id res chain seq x y z
N GLN A 1 8.48 -13.04 4.21
CA GLN A 1 7.05 -13.04 4.55
C GLN A 1 6.58 -11.59 4.60
N ALA A 2 6.16 -11.03 3.47
CA ALA A 2 5.81 -9.61 3.39
C ALA A 2 4.30 -9.35 3.65
N PHE A 3 3.47 -10.37 3.44
CA PHE A 3 2.02 -10.31 3.64
C PHE A 3 1.63 -9.89 5.07
N GLY A 4 2.19 -10.52 6.10
CA GLY A 4 1.82 -10.25 7.49
C GLY A 4 2.42 -8.97 8.10
N CYS A 5 3.27 -8.25 7.37
CA CYS A 5 3.86 -6.99 7.84
C CYS A 5 3.05 -5.77 7.37
N ILE A 6 2.33 -5.93 6.26
CA ILE A 6 1.61 -4.88 5.55
C ILE A 6 0.12 -5.00 5.81
N ASP A 7 -0.43 -6.20 5.61
CA ASP A 7 -1.82 -6.52 5.93
C ASP A 7 -1.88 -6.98 7.39
N GLN A 8 -2.09 -6.00 8.28
CA GLN A 8 -2.00 -6.19 9.71
C GLN A 8 -3.19 -7.00 10.23
N ASP A 9 -4.35 -6.81 9.60
CA ASP A 9 -5.62 -7.48 9.91
C ASP A 9 -5.72 -8.88 9.26
N ARG A 10 -4.82 -9.19 8.31
CA ARG A 10 -4.78 -10.45 7.54
C ARG A 10 -6.07 -10.72 6.77
N ASP A 11 -6.70 -9.65 6.29
CA ASP A 11 -7.93 -9.70 5.50
C ASP A 11 -7.64 -10.01 4.02
N GLY A 12 -6.37 -10.02 3.63
CA GLY A 12 -5.90 -10.20 2.25
C GLY A 12 -6.04 -8.95 1.38
N VAL A 13 -6.47 -7.84 1.98
CA VAL A 13 -6.76 -6.57 1.32
C VAL A 13 -6.03 -5.44 2.04
N ILE A 14 -5.24 -4.70 1.29
CA ILE A 14 -4.53 -3.51 1.75
C ILE A 14 -5.48 -2.33 1.74
N LYS A 15 -5.73 -1.76 2.93
CA LYS A 15 -6.55 -0.57 3.12
C LYS A 15 -5.63 0.65 3.32
N LYS A 16 -6.22 1.84 3.30
CA LYS A 16 -5.48 3.10 3.53
C LYS A 16 -4.66 3.08 4.82
N GLN A 17 -5.19 2.43 5.85
CA GLN A 17 -4.54 2.31 7.15
C GLN A 17 -3.32 1.37 7.09
N ASP A 18 -3.44 0.22 6.43
CA ASP A 18 -2.35 -0.72 6.17
C ASP A 18 -1.21 -0.08 5.36
N LEU A 19 -1.56 0.71 4.33
CA LEU A 19 -0.58 1.48 3.58
C LEU A 19 0.15 2.48 4.47
N LYS A 20 -0.58 3.27 5.25
CA LYS A 20 -0.01 4.32 6.11
C LYS A 20 0.96 3.73 7.14
N GLU A 21 0.61 2.60 7.74
CA GLU A 21 1.51 1.85 8.62
C GLU A 21 2.71 1.28 7.87
N THR A 22 2.50 0.65 6.73
CA THR A 22 3.59 0.10 5.89
C THR A 22 4.59 1.17 5.50
N TYR A 23 4.10 2.33 5.05
CA TYR A 23 4.94 3.47 4.71
C TYR A 23 5.68 4.02 5.93
N ALA A 24 5.04 4.08 7.10
CA ALA A 24 5.71 4.44 8.34
C ALA A 24 6.82 3.44 8.72
N GLN A 25 6.58 2.14 8.56
CA GLN A 25 7.57 1.07 8.80
C GLN A 25 8.74 1.14 7.81
N LEU A 26 8.48 1.52 6.56
CA LEU A 26 9.50 1.77 5.52
C LEU A 26 10.25 3.10 5.71
N GLY A 27 9.94 3.89 6.75
CA GLY A 27 10.55 5.18 7.02
C GLY A 27 10.01 6.34 6.16
N LYS A 28 9.00 6.09 5.33
CA LYS A 28 8.26 7.10 4.56
C LYS A 28 7.04 7.59 5.37
N LEU A 29 7.31 8.35 6.43
CA LEU A 29 6.27 8.90 7.33
C LEU A 29 5.38 9.98 6.70
N ASN A 30 5.68 10.45 5.48
CA ASN A 30 5.07 11.64 4.88
C ASN A 30 4.25 11.35 3.62
N VAL A 31 3.65 10.15 3.51
CA VAL A 31 2.71 9.89 2.42
C VAL A 31 1.39 10.59 2.72
N LYS A 32 0.94 11.41 1.77
CA LYS A 32 -0.31 12.16 1.90
C LYS A 32 -1.49 11.21 1.78
N ASP A 33 -2.55 11.49 2.52
CA ASP A 33 -3.80 10.75 2.46
C ASP A 33 -4.41 10.74 1.04
N GLU A 34 -4.12 11.76 0.22
CA GLU A 34 -4.50 11.87 -1.20
C GLU A 34 -3.71 10.91 -2.10
N GLU A 35 -2.38 10.80 -1.90
CA GLU A 35 -1.55 9.81 -2.63
C GLU A 35 -1.99 8.38 -2.33
N LEU A 36 -2.34 8.10 -1.08
CA LEU A 36 -2.89 6.80 -0.68
C LEU A 36 -4.25 6.55 -1.33
N ASP A 37 -5.10 7.57 -1.43
CA ASP A 37 -6.41 7.47 -2.04
C ASP A 37 -6.29 7.22 -3.54
N GLU A 38 -5.42 7.95 -4.24
CA GLU A 38 -5.09 7.72 -5.64
C GLU A 38 -4.57 6.29 -5.85
N MET A 39 -3.61 5.82 -5.04
CA MET A 39 -3.11 4.45 -5.14
C MET A 39 -4.22 3.42 -4.97
N LEU A 40 -5.14 3.63 -4.03
CA LEU A 40 -6.30 2.76 -3.81
C LEU A 40 -7.33 2.84 -4.93
N ASN A 41 -7.48 4.00 -5.57
CA ASN A 41 -8.37 4.21 -6.72
C ASN A 41 -7.80 3.60 -8.01
N GLU A 42 -6.48 3.62 -8.16
CA GLU A 42 -5.77 3.10 -9.34
C GLU A 42 -5.86 1.57 -9.41
N GLY A 43 -5.87 0.91 -8.24
CA GLY A 43 -6.29 -0.48 -8.12
C GLY A 43 -7.78 -0.61 -8.41
N LYS A 44 -8.15 -1.17 -9.57
CA LYS A 44 -9.53 -1.55 -9.88
C LYS A 44 -10.01 -2.67 -8.95
N GLY A 45 -10.38 -2.33 -7.72
CA GLY A 45 -10.83 -3.27 -6.69
C GLY A 45 -9.86 -3.40 -5.52
N PRO A 46 -10.09 -4.38 -4.62
CA PRO A 46 -9.30 -4.55 -3.41
C PRO A 46 -7.83 -4.76 -3.74
N ILE A 47 -7.00 -3.80 -3.33
CA ILE A 47 -5.55 -3.86 -3.56
C ILE A 47 -4.99 -4.94 -2.65
N ASN A 48 -4.32 -5.93 -3.25
CA ASN A 48 -3.57 -6.92 -2.50
C ASN A 48 -2.07 -6.59 -2.58
N PHE A 49 -1.25 -7.29 -1.80
CA PHE A 49 0.20 -7.06 -1.76
C PHE A 49 0.86 -7.13 -3.14
N THR A 50 0.42 -8.04 -4.00
CA THR A 50 0.95 -8.19 -5.35
C THR A 50 0.66 -6.96 -6.22
N VAL A 51 -0.59 -6.48 -6.20
CA VAL A 51 -0.99 -5.26 -6.92
C VAL A 51 -0.26 -4.04 -6.34
N PHE A 52 -0.15 -3.94 -5.02
CA PHE A 52 0.61 -2.87 -4.38
C PHE A 52 2.08 -2.87 -4.80
N LEU A 53 2.76 -4.02 -4.84
CA LEU A 53 4.15 -4.09 -5.32
C LEU A 53 4.30 -3.70 -6.79
N SER A 54 3.34 -4.07 -7.64
CA SER A 54 3.33 -3.63 -9.04
C SER A 54 3.19 -2.11 -9.14
N LEU A 55 2.19 -1.53 -8.48
CA LEU A 55 1.96 -0.07 -8.47
C LEU A 55 3.12 0.69 -7.82
N PHE A 56 3.65 0.17 -6.71
CA PHE A 56 4.76 0.78 -5.99
C PHE A 56 6.05 0.69 -6.79
N GLY A 57 6.29 -0.43 -7.49
CA GLY A 57 7.40 -0.59 -8.42
C GLY A 57 7.32 0.36 -9.61
N GLU A 58 6.12 0.56 -10.18
CA GLU A 58 5.88 1.54 -11.24
C GLU A 58 6.11 2.98 -10.74
N LYS A 59 5.59 3.36 -9.57
CA LYS A 59 5.82 4.69 -8.98
C LYS A 59 7.27 4.93 -8.52
N LEU A 60 8.04 3.91 -8.16
CA LEU A 60 9.46 4.05 -7.73
C LEU A 60 10.46 4.07 -8.87
N ASN A 61 10.09 3.55 -10.05
CA ASN A 61 10.97 3.56 -11.22
C ASN A 61 10.82 4.85 -12.06
N GLY A 62 9.85 5.70 -11.73
CA GLY A 62 9.61 7.02 -12.33
C GLY A 62 10.30 8.17 -11.61
#